data_AF-D9UJW5-F1
#
_entry.id   AF-D9UJW5-F1
#
_cell.length_a   1.000
_cell.length_b   1.000
_cell.length_c   1.000
_cell.angle_alpha   90.00
_cell.angle_beta   90.00
_cell.angle_gamma   90.00
#
_symmetry.space_group_name_H-M   'P 1'
#
loop_
_entity.id
_entity.type
_entity.pdbx_description
1 polymer ?
#
loop_
_entity_poly.entity_id
_entity_poly.type
_entity_poly.pdbx_seq_one_letter_code
_entity_poly.pdbx_strand_id
1 'polypeptide(L)'
;MDPQTPQTPPTPESLAVMRMRAAYAAGLTLDQADRLNGTTEEEFAADAANFVASFTPPAPNPQSGGARGVDVGSTGGGVAAGAARFRDRHPEPAERPANRQTNPFAERTYSMESR
;
A
#
# COMPACT_ATOMS: atom_id res chain seq x y z
N MET A 1 -52.87 23.80 8.91
CA MET A 1 -53.01 22.80 7.82
C MET A 1 -52.07 23.25 6.73
N ASP A 2 -50.80 22.89 6.85
CA ASP A 2 -49.83 23.20 5.81
C ASP A 2 -50.17 22.37 4.56
N PRO A 3 -50.27 22.98 3.38
CA PRO A 3 -50.54 22.23 2.17
C PRO A 3 -49.32 21.36 1.87
N GLN A 4 -49.47 20.03 2.01
CA GLN A 4 -48.53 19.09 1.42
C GLN A 4 -48.54 19.31 -0.09
N THR A 5 -47.51 19.97 -0.60
CA THR A 5 -47.25 20.01 -2.04
C THR A 5 -47.02 18.57 -2.52
N PRO A 6 -47.65 18.14 -3.64
CA PRO A 6 -47.33 16.86 -4.25
C PRO A 6 -45.87 16.92 -4.69
N GLN A 7 -45.00 16.19 -3.97
CA GLN A 7 -43.61 15.99 -4.37
C GLN A 7 -43.62 15.24 -5.70
N THR A 8 -43.32 15.93 -6.79
CA THR A 8 -43.07 15.29 -8.09
C THR A 8 -41.96 14.26 -7.89
N PRO A 9 -42.15 12.99 -8.30
CA PRO A 9 -41.11 11.99 -8.15
C PRO A 9 -39.84 12.47 -8.87
N PRO A 10 -38.65 12.27 -8.27
CA PRO A 10 -37.39 12.70 -8.85
C PRO A 10 -37.20 12.06 -10.23
N THR A 11 -36.76 12.84 -11.21
CA THR A 11 -36.45 12.30 -12.54
C THR A 11 -35.21 11.41 -12.48
N PRO A 12 -35.04 10.45 -13.40
CA PRO A 12 -33.86 9.60 -13.44
C PRO A 12 -32.54 10.37 -13.46
N GLU A 13 -32.48 11.52 -14.13
CA GLU A 13 -31.29 12.38 -14.18
C GLU A 13 -31.00 13.00 -12.81
N SER A 14 -32.03 13.43 -12.07
CA SER A 14 -31.86 13.98 -10.73
C SER A 14 -31.32 12.92 -9.75
N LEU A 15 -31.78 11.67 -9.87
CA LEU A 15 -31.27 10.53 -9.11
C LEU A 15 -29.81 10.24 -9.44
N ALA A 16 -29.44 10.29 -10.72
CA ALA A 16 -28.06 10.10 -11.14
C ALA A 16 -27.14 11.19 -10.56
N VAL A 17 -27.57 12.45 -10.54
CA VAL A 17 -26.82 13.56 -9.94
C VAL A 17 -26.67 13.39 -8.43
N MET A 18 -27.75 13.04 -7.72
CA MET A 18 -27.71 12.80 -6.27
C MET A 18 -26.76 11.64 -5.92
N ARG A 19 -26.86 10.53 -6.66
CA ARG A 19 -25.96 9.38 -6.54
C ARG A 19 -24.50 9.77 -6.76
N MET A 20 -24.21 10.54 -7.82
CA MET A 20 -22.84 10.98 -8.12
C MET A 20 -22.29 11.93 -7.04
N ARG A 21 -23.13 12.83 -6.49
CA ARG A 21 -22.71 13.71 -5.40
C ARG A 21 -22.36 12.94 -4.13
N ALA A 22 -23.20 11.99 -3.74
CA ALA A 22 -22.94 11.13 -2.59
C ALA A 22 -21.67 10.29 -2.78
N ALA A 23 -21.49 9.68 -3.96
CA ALA A 23 -20.30 8.93 -4.30
C ALA A 23 -19.02 9.78 -4.25
N TYR A 24 -19.05 10.97 -4.83
CA TYR A 24 -17.90 11.89 -4.81
C TYR A 24 -17.56 12.35 -3.40
N ALA A 25 -18.57 12.66 -2.57
CA ALA A 25 -18.37 13.03 -1.17
C ALA A 25 -17.73 11.88 -0.34
N ALA A 26 -18.05 10.63 -0.69
CA ALA A 26 -17.47 9.43 -0.06
C ALA A 26 -16.13 8.98 -0.68
N GLY A 27 -15.64 9.66 -1.72
CA GLY A 27 -14.39 9.29 -2.41
C GLY A 27 -14.50 8.05 -3.31
N LEU A 28 -15.71 7.71 -3.75
CA LEU A 28 -15.99 6.54 -4.60
C LEU A 28 -15.76 6.86 -6.09
N THR A 29 -15.38 5.85 -6.86
CA THR A 29 -15.29 5.94 -8.32
C THR A 29 -16.68 5.93 -8.96
N LEU A 30 -16.77 6.30 -10.25
CA LEU A 30 -18.04 6.25 -10.99
C LEU A 30 -18.62 4.83 -11.02
N ASP A 31 -17.80 3.82 -11.28
CA ASP A 31 -18.23 2.41 -11.26
C ASP A 31 -18.75 1.95 -9.89
N GLN A 32 -18.23 2.54 -8.80
CA GLN A 32 -18.71 2.28 -7.44
C GLN A 32 -20.01 3.05 -7.17
N ALA A 33 -20.16 4.25 -7.71
CA ALA A 33 -21.38 5.04 -7.61
C ALA A 33 -22.59 4.30 -8.18
N ASP A 34 -22.42 3.56 -9.28
CA ASP A 34 -23.49 2.76 -9.91
C ASP A 34 -24.08 1.68 -9.01
N ARG A 35 -23.32 1.26 -7.99
CA ARG A 35 -23.75 0.25 -7.02
C ARG A 35 -24.58 0.84 -5.88
N LEU A 36 -24.60 2.17 -5.72
CA LEU A 36 -25.32 2.83 -4.64
C LEU A 36 -26.83 2.76 -4.86
N ASN A 37 -27.57 2.39 -3.82
CA ASN A 37 -29.01 2.27 -3.83
C ASN A 37 -29.66 3.39 -3.01
N GLY A 38 -30.73 3.97 -3.54
CA GLY A 38 -31.43 5.07 -2.90
C GLY A 38 -32.37 5.79 -3.86
N THR A 39 -33.29 6.55 -3.27
CA THR A 39 -34.23 7.43 -3.95
C THR A 39 -34.13 8.88 -3.48
N THR A 40 -33.39 9.10 -2.39
CA THR A 40 -33.12 10.39 -1.75
C THR A 40 -31.63 10.62 -1.56
N GLU A 41 -31.21 11.86 -1.37
CA GLU A 41 -29.81 12.22 -1.15
C GLU A 41 -29.29 11.59 0.17
N GLU A 42 -30.12 11.56 1.20
CA GLU A 42 -29.81 10.95 2.49
C GLU A 42 -29.61 9.43 2.38
N GLU A 43 -30.44 8.73 1.61
CA GLU A 43 -30.28 7.29 1.37
C GLU A 43 -28.98 7.00 0.62
N PHE A 44 -28.67 7.77 -0.42
CA PHE A 44 -27.40 7.61 -1.14
C PHE A 44 -26.19 7.91 -0.26
N ALA A 45 -26.26 8.92 0.60
CA ALA A 45 -25.18 9.24 1.53
C ALA A 45 -24.97 8.12 2.58
N ALA A 46 -26.06 7.58 3.12
CA ALA A 46 -26.01 6.47 4.07
C ALA A 46 -25.45 5.19 3.41
N ASP A 47 -25.89 4.87 2.19
CA ASP A 47 -25.41 3.71 1.45
C ASP A 47 -23.94 3.86 1.06
N ALA A 48 -23.51 5.05 0.64
CA ALA A 48 -22.10 5.33 0.35
C ALA A 48 -21.22 5.17 1.60
N ALA A 49 -21.68 5.63 2.76
CA ALA A 49 -20.97 5.43 4.02
C ALA A 49 -20.86 3.94 4.40
N ASN A 50 -21.94 3.18 4.23
CA ASN A 50 -21.95 1.73 4.45
C ASN A 50 -21.01 1.00 3.47
N PHE A 51 -21.01 1.42 2.20
CA PHE A 51 -20.16 0.87 1.17
C PHE A 51 -18.68 1.09 1.52
N VAL A 52 -18.27 2.30 1.90
CA VAL A 52 -16.90 2.59 2.37
C VAL A 52 -16.55 1.79 3.62
N ALA A 53 -17.46 1.69 4.59
CA ALA A 53 -17.23 0.94 5.82
C ALA A 53 -16.93 -0.55 5.54
N SER A 54 -17.53 -1.13 4.49
CA SER A 54 -17.29 -2.53 4.10
C SER A 54 -15.84 -2.82 3.66
N PHE A 55 -15.10 -1.80 3.25
CA PHE A 55 -13.67 -1.92 2.89
C PHE A 55 -12.73 -1.63 4.06
N THR A 56 -13.26 -1.30 5.23
CA THR A 56 -12.43 -1.08 6.41
C THR A 56 -11.80 -2.41 6.80
N PRO A 57 -10.46 -2.54 6.75
CA PRO A 57 -9.81 -3.78 7.14
C PRO A 57 -10.15 -4.05 8.61
N PRO A 58 -10.30 -5.34 9.01
CA PRO A 58 -10.52 -5.66 10.41
C PRO A 58 -9.41 -5.04 11.26
N ALA A 59 -9.76 -4.62 12.47
CA ALA A 59 -8.77 -4.16 13.43
C ALA A 59 -7.62 -5.19 13.47
N PRO A 60 -6.35 -4.75 13.42
CA PRO A 60 -5.24 -5.68 13.42
C PRO A 60 -5.39 -6.58 14.65
N ASN A 61 -5.48 -7.89 14.41
CA ASN A 61 -5.49 -8.85 15.50
C ASN A 61 -4.27 -8.58 16.40
N PRO A 62 -4.41 -8.67 17.73
CA PRO A 62 -3.26 -8.62 18.61
C PRO A 62 -2.27 -9.67 18.10
N GLN A 63 -1.08 -9.22 17.72
CA GLN A 63 -0.05 -10.10 17.21
C GLN A 63 0.24 -11.14 18.30
N SER A 64 0.03 -12.41 17.97
CA SER A 64 0.39 -13.52 18.85
C SER A 64 1.91 -13.47 19.05
N GLY A 65 2.37 -13.10 20.25
CA GLY A 65 3.79 -12.90 20.56
C GLY A 65 4.16 -11.67 21.38
N GLY A 66 3.22 -10.79 21.74
CA GLY A 66 3.51 -9.59 22.54
C GLY A 66 4.23 -8.49 21.74
N ALA A 67 4.64 -7.40 22.41
CA ALA A 67 5.46 -6.36 21.78
C ALA A 67 6.70 -7.04 21.18
N ARG A 68 6.90 -6.86 19.86
CA ARG A 68 7.99 -7.42 19.03
C ARG A 68 9.15 -7.89 19.91
N GLY A 69 9.41 -9.20 19.91
CA GLY A 69 10.41 -9.82 20.79
C GLY A 69 11.71 -9.02 20.82
N VAL A 70 12.43 -9.08 21.94
CA VAL A 70 13.68 -8.34 22.21
C VAL A 70 14.72 -8.40 21.07
N ASP A 71 14.57 -9.36 20.16
CA ASP A 71 15.34 -9.52 18.92
C ASP A 71 15.16 -8.37 17.92
N VAL A 72 14.01 -7.68 17.93
CA VAL A 72 13.71 -6.49 17.12
C VAL A 72 13.72 -5.26 18.04
N GLY A 73 14.87 -5.00 18.65
CA GLY A 73 15.09 -3.86 19.53
C GLY A 73 14.67 -2.54 18.86
N SER A 74 13.58 -1.95 19.35
CA SER A 74 13.13 -0.58 19.02
C SER A 74 14.08 0.52 19.55
N THR A 75 15.21 0.14 20.14
CA THR A 75 16.19 1.04 20.72
C THR A 75 17.60 0.49 20.51
N GLY A 76 18.37 1.14 19.63
CA GLY A 76 19.83 1.21 19.82
C GLY A 76 20.71 0.39 18.91
N GLY A 77 20.29 0.05 17.69
CA GLY A 77 21.22 -0.56 16.74
C GLY A 77 20.83 -0.40 15.28
N GLY A 78 20.97 0.81 14.75
CA GLY A 78 20.86 1.03 13.30
C GLY A 78 21.90 0.23 12.51
N VAL A 79 21.86 0.33 11.18
CA VAL A 79 22.75 -0.39 10.25
C VAL A 79 24.23 -0.31 10.68
N ALA A 80 24.67 0.82 11.25
CA ALA A 80 26.03 1.01 11.77
C ALA A 80 26.39 0.07 12.94
N ALA A 81 25.47 -0.16 13.89
CA ALA A 81 25.69 -1.11 14.99
C ALA A 81 25.66 -2.56 14.50
N GLY A 82 24.84 -2.85 13.49
CA GLY A 82 24.86 -4.14 12.78
C GLY A 82 26.20 -4.38 12.07
N ALA A 83 26.72 -3.38 11.38
CA ALA A 83 28.00 -3.44 10.68
C ALA A 83 29.19 -3.60 11.64
N ALA A 84 29.15 -2.99 12.83
CA ALA A 84 30.16 -3.20 13.86
C ALA A 84 30.17 -4.66 14.34
N ARG A 85 29.02 -5.21 14.73
CA ARG A 85 28.89 -6.61 15.15
C ARG A 85 29.22 -7.62 14.06
N PHE A 86 29.00 -7.26 12.80
CA PHE A 86 29.40 -8.08 11.65
C PHE A 86 30.92 -8.14 11.55
N ARG A 87 31.62 -7.01 11.61
CA ARG A 87 33.10 -6.97 11.60
C ARG A 87 33.70 -7.70 12.80
N ASP A 88 33.08 -7.62 13.98
CA ASP A 88 33.55 -8.34 15.17
C ASP A 88 33.45 -9.86 15.01
N ARG A 89 32.39 -10.36 14.34
CA ARG A 89 32.19 -11.80 14.10
C ARG A 89 32.89 -12.31 12.84
N HIS A 90 33.21 -11.40 11.92
CA HIS A 90 33.90 -11.67 10.67
C HIS A 90 35.13 -10.78 10.59
N PRO A 91 36.20 -11.08 11.36
CA PRO A 91 37.46 -10.38 11.22
C PRO A 91 37.93 -10.54 9.78
N GLU A 92 38.39 -9.44 9.17
CA GLU A 92 38.88 -9.45 7.79
C GLU A 92 39.92 -10.58 7.64
N PRO A 93 39.75 -11.46 6.65
CA PRO A 93 40.75 -12.47 6.39
C PRO A 93 42.07 -11.76 6.07
N ALA A 94 43.11 -12.09 6.83
CA ALA A 94 44.46 -11.60 6.60
C ALA A 94 44.80 -11.72 5.11
N GLU A 95 45.39 -10.65 4.56
CA GLU A 95 45.76 -10.45 3.16
C GLU A 95 45.73 -11.74 2.33
N ARG A 96 44.69 -11.87 1.49
CA ARG A 96 44.59 -13.00 0.56
C ARG A 96 45.88 -13.02 -0.25
N PRO A 97 46.66 -14.12 -0.24
CA PRO A 97 47.90 -14.19 -0.99
C PRO A 97 47.60 -13.89 -2.46
N ALA A 98 48.45 -13.07 -3.08
CA ALA A 98 48.29 -12.51 -4.42
C ALA A 98 48.32 -13.56 -5.57
N ASN A 99 48.07 -14.84 -5.28
CA ASN A 99 47.88 -15.86 -6.30
C ASN A 99 46.42 -15.87 -6.74
N ARG A 100 46.08 -14.88 -7.57
CA ARG A 100 44.93 -14.97 -8.46
C ARG A 100 45.20 -16.14 -9.39
N GLN A 101 44.66 -17.30 -9.03
CA GLN A 101 44.43 -18.38 -9.96
C GLN A 101 43.50 -17.84 -11.03
N THR A 102 44.09 -17.36 -12.13
CA THR A 102 43.39 -16.77 -13.26
C THR A 102 42.35 -17.78 -13.72
N ASN A 103 41.10 -17.36 -13.81
CA ASN A 103 40.03 -18.20 -14.34
C ASN A 103 40.47 -18.69 -15.73
N PRO A 104 40.55 -20.01 -15.99
CA PRO A 104 40.99 -20.54 -17.28
C PRO A 104 40.03 -20.17 -18.42
N PHE A 105 38.81 -19.72 -18.09
CA PHE A 105 37.81 -19.19 -19.03
C PHE A 105 37.82 -17.67 -19.15
N ALA A 106 38.76 -16.97 -18.50
CA ALA A 106 38.97 -15.55 -18.76
C ALA A 106 39.61 -15.41 -20.14
N GLU A 107 38.77 -15.33 -21.16
CA GLU A 107 39.16 -15.14 -22.55
C GLU A 107 40.09 -13.92 -22.66
N ARG A 108 41.27 -14.13 -23.26
CA ARG A 108 42.16 -13.05 -23.66
C ARG A 108 41.44 -12.26 -24.74
N THR A 109 41.11 -11.02 -24.44
CA THR A 109 40.44 -10.09 -25.35
C THR A 109 41.10 -10.07 -26.74
N TYR A 110 40.25 -10.14 -27.77
CA TYR A 110 40.58 -10.07 -29.19
C TYR A 110 41.47 -8.84 -29.49
N SER A 111 42.68 -9.05 -30.02
CA SER A 111 43.47 -7.97 -30.62
C SER A 111 42.91 -7.67 -32.00
N MET A 112 42.16 -6.57 -32.13
CA MET A 112 41.90 -5.99 -33.45
C MET A 112 43.19 -5.29 -33.90
N GLU A 113 43.95 -6.00 -34.72
CA GLU A 113 45.12 -5.48 -35.43
C GLU A 113 44.67 -4.30 -36.28
N SER A 114 45.06 -3.09 -35.90
CA SER A 114 44.79 -1.89 -36.68
C SER A 114 45.99 -1.58 -37.56
N ARG A 115 45.73 -1.69 -38.87
CA ARG A 115 46.37 -1.03 -40.02
C ARG A 115 47.44 -1.82 -40.78
#